data_AF-A0A382LI08-F1
#
_entry.id   AF-A0A382LI08-F1
#
_cell.length_a   1.000
_cell.length_b   1.000
_cell.length_c   1.000
_cell.angle_alpha   90.00
_cell.angle_beta   90.00
_cell.angle_gamma   90.00
#
_symmetry.space_group_name_H-M   'P 1'
#
loop_
_entity.id
_entity.type
_entity.pdbx_description
1 polymer ?
#
loop_
_entity_poly.entity_id
_entity_poly.type
_entity_poly.pdbx_seq_one_letter_code
_entity_poly.pdbx_strand_id
1 'polypeptide(L)'
;MPFIGLMLNTDTFTRYCCIAFGPTAILREKPTIDGTLGEKLSIEDTSLLESWNSYTMIETRKAMLNGTKLEACANCYKQEEMGATSFRQMMTAEWENRLGDMFNNYVQEAIDNNYKISLPPVYLDLRLGNLCNLKCRMCNPWNSSQLAKEHFQLFEGGVEADSRVYNEYSKVWRDQFGVNPLYLKEVQPVFDRNFLWNEIISMIPN
;
A
#
# COMPACT_ATOMS: atom_id res chain seq x y z
N MET A 1 0.66 -5.45 10.90
CA MET A 1 0.98 -4.37 9.93
C MET A 1 0.57 -2.99 10.37
N PRO A 2 -0.72 -2.66 10.58
CA PRO A 2 -1.11 -1.27 10.88
C PRO A 2 -0.62 -0.78 12.25
N PHE A 3 -0.08 -1.67 13.09
CA PHE A 3 0.52 -1.35 14.39
C PHE A 3 2.01 -1.02 14.32
N ILE A 4 2.69 -1.42 13.25
CA ILE A 4 4.15 -1.37 13.18
C ILE A 4 4.71 -0.70 11.92
N GLY A 5 3.94 -0.61 10.83
CA GLY A 5 4.48 -0.17 9.57
C GLY A 5 3.51 0.58 8.69
N LEU A 6 4.10 1.45 7.88
CA LEU A 6 3.44 2.32 6.92
C LEU A 6 4.06 2.09 5.54
N MET A 7 3.23 2.13 4.51
CA MET A 7 3.66 2.00 3.13
C MET A 7 3.35 3.29 2.38
N LEU A 8 4.32 3.76 1.62
CA LEU A 8 4.17 4.72 0.55
C LEU A 8 4.36 3.97 -0.77
N ASN A 9 3.38 4.10 -1.67
CA ASN A 9 3.46 3.47 -2.98
C ASN A 9 3.84 4.47 -4.07
N THR A 10 4.13 3.96 -5.27
CA THR A 10 4.58 4.76 -6.43
C THR A 10 3.56 5.77 -6.95
N ASP A 11 2.32 5.74 -6.44
CA ASP A 11 1.22 6.64 -6.78
C ASP A 11 1.00 7.74 -5.72
N THR A 12 2.05 8.06 -4.95
CA THR A 12 2.10 9.06 -3.86
C THR A 12 1.17 8.82 -2.66
N PHE A 13 0.22 7.89 -2.78
CA PHE A 13 -0.71 7.54 -1.69
C PHE A 13 -0.11 6.58 -0.66
N THR A 14 -0.42 6.86 0.60
CA THR A 14 -0.05 6.01 1.73
C THR A 14 -1.05 4.87 1.96
N ARG A 15 -0.54 3.75 2.48
CA ARG A 15 -1.27 2.50 2.76
C ARG A 15 -0.74 1.87 4.04
N TYR A 16 -1.53 1.02 4.69
CA TYR A 16 -1.10 0.32 5.92
C TYR A 16 -0.37 -1.01 5.67
N CYS A 17 -0.35 -1.52 4.42
CA CYS A 17 0.29 -2.78 4.07
C CYS A 17 0.64 -2.84 2.58
N CYS A 18 1.78 -3.44 2.25
CA CYS A 18 2.28 -3.56 0.88
C CYS A 18 1.57 -4.60 -0.01
N ILE A 19 0.78 -5.49 0.60
CA ILE A 19 -0.02 -6.52 -0.08
C ILE A 19 -1.52 -6.18 -0.07
N ALA A 20 -1.92 -5.22 0.75
CA ALA A 20 -3.30 -4.77 0.80
C ALA A 20 -3.69 -4.17 -0.55
N PHE A 21 -4.86 -4.57 -1.05
CA PHE A 21 -5.35 -4.17 -2.38
C PHE A 21 -6.73 -3.53 -2.28
N GLY A 22 -7.13 -2.85 -3.34
CA GLY A 22 -8.44 -2.21 -3.43
C GLY A 22 -8.49 -0.82 -2.78
N PRO A 23 -9.65 -0.15 -2.88
CA PRO A 23 -9.80 1.26 -2.49
C PRO A 23 -9.71 1.49 -0.98
N THR A 24 -9.97 0.45 -0.17
CA THR A 24 -9.91 0.49 1.31
C THR A 24 -8.50 0.27 1.87
N ALA A 25 -7.51 -0.05 1.02
CA ALA A 25 -6.11 -0.12 1.41
C ALA A 25 -5.45 1.26 1.50
N ILE A 26 -5.97 2.25 0.76
CA ILE A 26 -5.46 3.63 0.70
C ILE A 26 -5.90 4.37 1.95
N LEU A 27 -4.95 5.02 2.63
CA LEU A 27 -5.26 5.83 3.80
C LEU A 27 -6.02 7.08 3.41
N ARG A 28 -7.01 7.42 4.24
CA ARG A 28 -7.93 8.53 4.02
C ARG A 28 -8.22 9.26 5.31
N GLU A 29 -8.60 10.51 5.14
CA GLU A 29 -9.25 11.30 6.17
C GLU A 29 -10.63 10.75 6.55
N LYS A 30 -11.18 11.32 7.62
CA LYS A 30 -12.55 11.04 8.06
C LYS A 30 -13.55 11.29 6.92
N PRO A 31 -14.58 10.43 6.78
CA PRO A 31 -15.71 10.69 5.88
C PRO A 31 -16.36 12.05 6.10
N THR A 32 -16.76 12.69 5.01
CA THR A 32 -17.53 13.94 5.05
C THR A 32 -18.91 13.72 5.65
N ILE A 33 -19.59 14.80 6.07
CA ILE A 33 -20.88 14.74 6.78
C ILE A 33 -21.99 14.07 5.94
N ASP A 34 -21.88 14.15 4.62
CA ASP A 34 -22.77 13.49 3.65
C ASP A 34 -22.45 11.99 3.42
N GLY A 35 -21.48 11.44 4.13
CA GLY A 35 -21.13 10.02 4.11
C GLY A 35 -20.19 9.62 2.95
N THR A 36 -19.63 10.57 2.20
CA THR A 36 -18.62 10.25 1.18
C THR A 36 -17.28 9.88 1.83
N LEU A 37 -16.54 8.96 1.19
CA LEU A 37 -15.21 8.57 1.65
C LEU A 37 -14.31 9.80 1.74
N GLY A 38 -13.57 9.93 2.85
CA GLY A 38 -12.62 11.02 3.02
C GLY A 38 -11.54 11.03 1.94
N GLU A 39 -10.88 12.18 1.81
CA GLU A 39 -9.82 12.39 0.83
C GLU A 39 -8.67 11.41 1.05
N LYS A 40 -8.05 10.96 -0.05
CA LYS A 40 -6.90 10.05 0.00
C LYS A 40 -5.68 10.81 0.47
N LEU A 41 -4.92 10.22 1.37
CA LEU A 41 -3.69 10.81 1.89
C LEU A 41 -2.54 10.57 0.93
N SER A 42 -2.04 11.66 0.36
CA SER A 42 -0.86 11.68 -0.50
C SER A 42 0.28 12.36 0.24
N ILE A 43 1.50 11.90 -0.01
CA ILE A 43 2.68 12.63 0.48
C ILE A 43 2.91 13.97 -0.23
N GLU A 44 2.07 14.33 -1.20
CA GLU A 44 2.05 15.65 -1.84
C GLU A 44 1.68 16.77 -0.86
N ASP A 45 0.80 16.48 0.08
CA ASP A 45 0.22 17.44 1.02
C ASP A 45 0.18 16.92 2.46
N THR A 46 0.31 15.61 2.67
CA THR A 46 0.18 14.95 3.97
C THR A 46 1.51 14.35 4.43
N SER A 47 1.87 14.54 5.70
CA SER A 47 3.07 13.93 6.28
C SER A 47 2.91 12.42 6.56
N LEU A 48 4.01 11.68 6.70
CA LEU A 48 3.97 10.25 7.03
C LEU A 48 3.43 10.01 8.45
N LEU A 49 3.76 10.87 9.42
CA LEU A 49 3.28 10.78 10.80
C LEU A 49 1.79 11.14 10.90
N GLU A 50 1.32 12.07 10.08
CA GLU A 50 -0.11 12.35 9.95
C GLU A 50 -0.84 11.15 9.34
N SER A 51 -0.30 10.58 8.25
CA SER A 51 -0.80 9.33 7.66
C SER A 51 -0.82 8.18 8.68
N TRP A 52 0.18 8.11 9.55
CA TRP A 52 0.34 7.06 10.57
C TRP A 52 -0.78 7.04 11.62
N ASN A 53 -1.43 8.18 11.86
CA ASN A 53 -2.58 8.28 12.75
C ASN A 53 -3.83 8.82 12.06
N SER A 54 -3.91 8.61 10.74
CA SER A 54 -5.09 8.92 9.94
C SER A 54 -6.33 8.12 10.37
N TYR A 55 -7.50 8.61 9.97
CA TYR A 55 -8.78 7.93 10.22
C TYR A 55 -8.77 6.46 9.76
N THR A 56 -8.29 6.21 8.53
CA THR A 56 -8.24 4.84 8.00
C THR A 56 -7.35 3.93 8.82
N MET A 57 -6.18 4.42 9.29
CA MET A 57 -5.28 3.62 10.13
C MET A 57 -5.91 3.26 11.48
N ILE A 58 -6.55 4.25 12.13
CA ILE A 58 -7.27 4.09 13.40
C ILE A 58 -8.37 3.03 13.26
N GLU A 59 -9.25 3.17 12.27
CA GLU A 59 -10.36 2.21 12.07
C GLU A 59 -9.84 0.83 11.67
N THR A 60 -8.72 0.75 10.94
CA THR A 60 -8.06 -0.52 10.61
C THR A 60 -7.56 -1.23 11.87
N ARG A 61 -6.85 -0.52 12.75
CA ARG A 61 -6.36 -1.06 14.03
C ARG A 61 -7.52 -1.54 14.91
N LYS A 62 -8.56 -0.73 15.03
CA LYS A 62 -9.80 -1.05 15.77
C LYS A 62 -10.51 -2.29 15.23
N ALA A 63 -10.72 -2.35 13.91
CA ALA A 63 -11.34 -3.51 13.27
C ALA A 63 -10.54 -4.79 13.51
N MET A 64 -9.21 -4.73 13.38
CA MET A 64 -8.34 -5.87 13.63
C MET A 64 -8.39 -6.36 15.08
N LEU A 65 -8.38 -5.46 16.06
CA LEU A 65 -8.47 -5.80 17.48
C LEU A 65 -9.82 -6.41 17.85
N ASN A 66 -10.88 -6.01 17.16
CA ASN A 66 -12.22 -6.58 17.33
C ASN A 66 -12.45 -7.87 16.53
N GLY A 67 -11.44 -8.37 15.80
CA GLY A 67 -11.57 -9.56 14.95
C GLY A 67 -12.39 -9.37 13.68
N THR A 68 -12.68 -8.12 13.30
CA THR A 68 -13.43 -7.79 12.08
C THR A 68 -12.55 -7.96 10.85
N LYS A 69 -13.04 -8.70 9.84
CA LYS A 69 -12.35 -8.87 8.55
C LYS A 69 -12.37 -7.55 7.76
N LEU A 70 -11.20 -7.15 7.27
CA LEU A 70 -11.02 -5.97 6.40
C LEU A 70 -11.04 -6.38 4.91
N GLU A 71 -11.78 -5.64 4.08
CA GLU A 71 -11.85 -5.90 2.63
C GLU A 71 -10.45 -5.95 1.99
N ALA A 72 -9.59 -4.98 2.29
CA ALA A 72 -8.24 -4.91 1.76
C ALA A 72 -7.30 -6.04 2.24
N CYS A 73 -7.72 -6.83 3.25
CA CYS A 73 -7.03 -8.05 3.69
C CYS A 73 -7.60 -9.34 3.08
N ALA A 74 -8.57 -9.27 2.15
CA ALA A 74 -9.25 -10.44 1.59
C ALA A 74 -8.32 -11.53 1.05
N ASN A 75 -7.21 -11.16 0.41
CA ASN A 75 -6.23 -12.11 -0.10
C ASN A 75 -5.56 -12.92 1.02
N CYS A 76 -5.25 -12.27 2.15
CA CYS A 76 -4.70 -12.96 3.32
C CYS A 76 -5.73 -13.90 3.94
N TYR A 77 -6.99 -13.47 4.09
CA TYR A 77 -8.04 -14.34 4.61
C TYR A 77 -8.29 -15.55 3.71
N LYS A 78 -8.24 -15.38 2.38
CA LYS A 78 -8.36 -16.50 1.44
C LYS A 78 -7.22 -17.51 1.59
N GLN A 79 -5.98 -17.05 1.79
CA GLN A 79 -4.85 -17.93 2.09
C GLN A 79 -5.08 -18.70 3.40
N GLU A 80 -5.49 -17.99 4.45
CA GLU A 80 -5.78 -18.56 5.78
C GLU A 80 -6.90 -19.61 5.72
N GLU A 81 -7.99 -19.34 4.99
CA GLU A 81 -9.11 -20.27 4.79
C GLU A 81 -8.71 -21.54 4.03
N MET A 82 -7.67 -21.45 3.18
CA MET A 82 -7.08 -22.61 2.49
C MET A 82 -6.04 -23.34 3.34
N GLY A 83 -5.83 -22.94 4.60
CA GLY A 83 -4.83 -23.52 5.50
C GLY A 83 -3.39 -23.08 5.23
N ALA A 84 -3.18 -22.06 4.39
CA ALA A 84 -1.87 -21.49 4.15
C ALA A 84 -1.57 -20.32 5.10
N THR A 85 -0.31 -20.16 5.48
CA THR A 85 0.14 -18.97 6.23
C THR A 85 0.05 -17.73 5.33
N SER A 86 -0.68 -16.70 5.77
CA SER A 86 -0.80 -15.48 4.97
C SER A 86 0.39 -14.54 5.13
N PHE A 87 0.58 -13.64 4.16
CA PHE A 87 1.57 -12.57 4.27
C PHE A 87 1.39 -11.72 5.54
N ARG A 88 0.14 -11.48 5.96
CA ARG A 88 -0.16 -10.76 7.20
C ARG A 88 0.34 -11.53 8.43
N GLN A 89 0.09 -12.83 8.50
CA GLN A 89 0.58 -13.67 9.60
C GLN A 89 2.12 -13.76 9.61
N MET A 90 2.74 -13.99 8.45
CA MET A 90 4.19 -14.05 8.31
C MET A 90 4.85 -12.74 8.78
N MET A 91 4.33 -11.60 8.32
CA MET A 91 4.90 -10.31 8.65
C MET A 91 4.65 -9.95 10.12
N THR A 92 3.46 -10.26 10.67
CA THR A 92 3.22 -10.10 12.12
C THR A 92 4.22 -10.93 12.93
N ALA A 93 4.40 -12.22 12.61
CA ALA A 93 5.33 -13.10 13.33
C ALA A 93 6.79 -12.61 13.22
N GLU A 94 7.21 -12.12 12.06
CA GLU A 94 8.55 -11.54 11.84
C GLU A 94 8.80 -10.36 12.79
N TRP A 95 7.84 -9.44 12.88
CA TRP A 95 8.00 -8.24 13.71
C TRP A 95 7.79 -8.50 15.20
N GLU A 96 6.92 -9.45 15.57
CA GLU A 96 6.84 -9.97 16.93
C GLU A 96 8.20 -10.54 17.36
N ASN A 97 8.86 -11.32 16.48
CA ASN A 97 10.17 -11.88 16.77
C ASN A 97 11.27 -10.81 16.89
N ARG A 98 11.29 -9.83 15.98
CA ARG A 98 12.31 -8.76 15.96
C ARG A 98 12.18 -7.78 17.12
N LEU A 99 10.95 -7.45 17.52
CA LEU A 99 10.67 -6.41 18.51
C LEU A 99 10.45 -6.97 19.92
N GLY A 100 10.10 -8.25 20.04
CA GLY A 100 9.77 -8.86 21.34
C GLY A 100 8.67 -8.08 22.05
N ASP A 101 8.89 -7.76 23.32
CA ASP A 101 7.93 -7.02 24.16
C ASP A 101 7.55 -5.64 23.60
N MET A 102 8.43 -5.03 22.80
CA MET A 102 8.13 -3.74 22.17
C MET A 102 6.95 -3.88 21.20
N PHE A 103 6.76 -5.01 20.52
CA PHE A 103 5.58 -5.23 19.68
C PHE A 103 4.28 -5.09 20.48
N ASN A 104 4.25 -5.72 21.66
CA ASN A 104 3.10 -5.65 22.56
C ASN A 104 2.85 -4.23 23.05
N ASN A 105 3.90 -3.42 23.25
CA ASN A 105 3.76 -2.01 23.61
C ASN A 105 3.04 -1.20 22.52
N TYR A 106 3.34 -1.42 21.22
CA TYR A 106 2.63 -0.75 20.12
C TYR A 106 1.14 -1.12 20.10
N VAL A 107 0.83 -2.40 20.32
CA VAL A 107 -0.56 -2.88 20.37
C VAL A 107 -1.29 -2.32 21.59
N GLN A 108 -0.66 -2.34 22.75
CA GLN A 108 -1.23 -1.83 24.00
C GLN A 108 -1.43 -0.31 23.96
N GLU A 109 -0.48 0.44 23.42
CA GLU A 109 -0.63 1.89 23.22
C GLU A 109 -1.82 2.20 22.33
N ALA A 110 -2.01 1.45 21.24
CA ALA A 110 -3.19 1.60 20.40
C ALA A 110 -4.49 1.35 21.18
N ILE A 111 -4.54 0.34 22.06
CA ILE A 111 -5.73 0.08 22.89
C ILE A 111 -6.00 1.25 23.84
N ASP A 112 -4.95 1.77 24.48
CA ASP A 112 -5.06 2.79 25.53
C ASP A 112 -5.31 4.21 24.97
N ASN A 113 -4.87 4.47 23.73
CA ASN A 113 -4.90 5.79 23.11
C ASN A 113 -5.89 5.89 21.93
N ASN A 114 -7.06 5.23 22.06
CA ASN A 114 -8.14 5.27 21.06
C ASN A 114 -7.63 4.95 19.64
N TYR A 115 -6.85 3.88 19.53
CA TYR A 115 -6.23 3.32 18.32
C TYR A 115 -5.18 4.21 17.64
N LYS A 116 -4.73 5.28 18.31
CA LYS A 116 -3.55 6.06 17.91
C LYS A 116 -2.28 5.48 18.54
N ILE A 117 -1.16 5.68 17.86
CA ILE A 117 0.17 5.26 18.31
C ILE A 117 1.07 6.49 18.22
N SER A 118 1.65 6.91 19.34
CA SER A 118 2.53 8.08 19.42
C SER A 118 3.95 7.73 19.00
N LEU A 119 4.34 6.46 19.17
CA LEU A 119 5.59 5.94 18.63
C LEU A 119 5.57 5.95 17.08
N PRO A 120 6.70 6.29 16.44
CA PRO A 120 6.79 6.25 14.98
C PRO A 120 6.69 4.81 14.45
N PRO A 121 6.26 4.61 13.18
CA PRO A 121 6.29 3.28 12.59
C PRO A 121 7.72 2.73 12.55
N VAL A 122 7.87 1.46 12.90
CA VAL A 122 9.15 0.74 12.89
C VAL A 122 9.55 0.33 11.47
N TYR A 123 8.56 0.14 10.59
CA TYR A 123 8.78 -0.29 9.22
C TYR A 123 8.17 0.70 8.21
N LEU A 124 9.00 1.20 7.30
CA LEU A 124 8.58 2.04 6.18
C LEU A 124 8.88 1.31 4.86
N ASP A 125 7.83 0.95 4.10
CA ASP A 125 7.97 0.55 2.69
C ASP A 125 7.81 1.81 1.83
N LEU A 126 8.92 2.36 1.34
CA LEU A 126 8.93 3.60 0.58
C LEU A 126 9.17 3.31 -0.91
N ARG A 127 8.14 3.50 -1.73
CA ARG A 127 8.24 3.43 -3.19
C ARG A 127 8.10 4.83 -3.78
N LEU A 128 9.23 5.55 -3.84
CA LEU A 128 9.28 6.98 -4.18
C LEU A 128 9.04 7.30 -5.67
N GLY A 129 8.70 6.32 -6.50
CA GLY A 129 8.41 6.51 -7.91
C GLY A 129 8.57 5.22 -8.70
N ASN A 130 8.22 5.26 -9.98
CA ASN A 130 8.33 4.11 -10.89
C ASN A 130 9.35 4.32 -12.03
N LEU A 131 10.13 5.40 -12.00
CA LEU A 131 11.15 5.68 -13.01
C LEU A 131 12.17 4.53 -13.06
N CYS A 132 12.18 3.80 -14.18
CA CYS A 132 13.08 2.70 -14.40
C CYS A 132 13.77 2.83 -15.77
N ASN A 133 15.08 2.57 -15.81
CA ASN A 133 15.88 2.54 -17.03
C ASN A 133 16.04 1.12 -17.61
N LEU A 134 15.54 0.11 -16.90
CA LEU A 134 15.62 -1.31 -17.26
C LEU A 134 14.21 -1.90 -17.44
N LYS A 135 14.13 -3.07 -18.07
CA LYS A 135 12.87 -3.79 -18.36
C LYS A 135 12.91 -5.24 -17.85
N CYS A 136 13.30 -5.42 -16.59
CA CYS A 136 13.41 -6.73 -15.96
C CYS A 136 12.03 -7.40 -15.81
N ARG A 137 11.86 -8.64 -16.30
CA ARG A 137 10.57 -9.35 -16.28
C ARG A 137 10.07 -9.78 -14.89
N MET A 138 10.90 -9.65 -13.86
CA MET A 138 10.50 -9.85 -12.45
C MET A 138 9.73 -8.65 -11.86
N CYS A 139 9.83 -7.47 -12.48
CA CYS A 139 9.11 -6.28 -12.06
C CYS A 139 7.67 -6.28 -12.62
N ASN A 140 6.83 -5.41 -12.08
CA ASN A 140 5.46 -5.18 -12.56
C ASN A 140 5.32 -3.75 -13.14
N PRO A 141 4.21 -3.44 -13.84
CA PRO A 141 3.98 -2.12 -14.42
C PRO A 141 3.94 -0.97 -13.40
N TRP A 142 3.51 -1.23 -12.17
CA TRP A 142 3.47 -0.23 -11.10
C TRP A 142 4.87 0.22 -10.66
N ASN A 143 5.85 -0.69 -10.69
CA ASN A 143 7.20 -0.45 -10.20
C ASN A 143 8.23 -0.20 -11.32
N SER A 144 7.80 -0.14 -12.59
CA SER A 144 8.70 0.12 -13.72
C SER A 144 8.00 0.86 -14.84
N SER A 145 8.44 2.08 -15.13
CA SER A 145 7.92 2.90 -16.22
C SER A 145 8.14 2.27 -17.60
N GLN A 146 9.16 1.41 -17.78
CA GLN A 146 9.36 0.66 -19.03
C GLN A 146 8.34 -0.46 -19.20
N LEU A 147 8.00 -1.16 -18.12
CA LEU A 147 6.94 -2.17 -18.14
C LEU A 147 5.55 -1.55 -18.20
N ALA A 148 5.35 -0.36 -17.63
CA ALA A 148 4.12 0.41 -17.80
C ALA A 148 3.87 0.73 -19.29
N LYS A 149 4.88 1.27 -19.99
CA LYS A 149 4.80 1.53 -21.44
C LYS A 149 4.44 0.27 -22.23
N GLU A 150 5.10 -0.85 -21.96
CA GLU A 150 4.78 -2.14 -22.60
C GLU A 150 3.36 -2.60 -22.25
N HIS A 151 2.94 -2.48 -21.00
CA HIS A 151 1.58 -2.81 -20.57
C HIS A 151 0.55 -2.06 -21.42
N PHE A 152 0.71 -0.75 -21.62
CA PHE A 152 -0.23 0.01 -22.46
C PHE A 152 -0.19 -0.40 -23.93
N GLN A 153 1.00 -0.68 -24.49
CA GLN A 153 1.11 -1.21 -25.86
C GLN A 153 0.34 -2.53 -26.02
N LEU A 154 0.44 -3.43 -25.04
CA LEU A 154 -0.24 -4.73 -25.07
C LEU A 154 -1.74 -4.62 -24.73
N PHE A 155 -2.10 -3.74 -23.80
CA PHE A 155 -3.48 -3.58 -23.32
C PHE A 155 -4.35 -2.82 -24.31
N GLU A 156 -3.80 -1.81 -24.99
CA GLU A 156 -4.54 -0.89 -25.85
C GLU A 156 -4.56 -1.29 -27.32
N GLY A 157 -3.79 -2.31 -27.73
CA GLY A 157 -3.80 -2.74 -29.13
C GLY A 157 -2.67 -2.10 -29.93
N GLY A 158 -1.43 -2.52 -29.73
CA GLY A 158 -0.31 -2.11 -30.57
C GLY A 158 -0.59 -2.40 -32.05
N VAL A 159 -0.51 -1.31 -32.81
CA VAL A 159 -0.59 -1.24 -34.25
C VAL A 159 0.58 -2.08 -34.82
N GLU A 160 0.23 -3.09 -35.63
CA GLU A 160 1.07 -3.97 -36.48
C GLU A 160 1.52 -5.35 -35.95
N ALA A 161 1.13 -6.36 -36.75
CA ALA A 161 1.70 -7.72 -36.95
C ALA A 161 1.50 -8.81 -35.88
N ASP A 162 0.25 -9.22 -35.64
CA ASP A 162 -0.23 -10.63 -35.57
C ASP A 162 -1.46 -10.72 -34.65
N SER A 163 -2.63 -10.75 -35.29
CA SER A 163 -3.97 -10.64 -34.69
C SER A 163 -4.38 -11.72 -33.66
N ARG A 164 -3.53 -12.71 -33.36
CA ARG A 164 -3.87 -13.82 -32.46
C ARG A 164 -3.51 -13.61 -30.98
N VAL A 165 -2.59 -12.70 -30.67
CA VAL A 165 -2.20 -12.38 -29.27
C VAL A 165 -3.12 -11.32 -28.63
N TYR A 166 -3.89 -10.59 -29.44
CA TYR A 166 -4.50 -9.30 -29.10
C TYR A 166 -5.81 -9.29 -28.27
N ASN A 167 -6.02 -10.27 -27.40
CA ASN A 167 -7.13 -10.21 -26.43
C ASN A 167 -6.83 -10.95 -25.13
N GLU A 168 -5.87 -11.89 -25.14
CA GLU A 168 -5.56 -12.68 -23.95
C GLU A 168 -4.92 -11.85 -22.85
N TYR A 169 -4.01 -10.93 -23.20
CA TYR A 169 -3.35 -10.08 -22.20
C TYR A 169 -4.35 -9.17 -21.48
N SER A 170 -5.16 -8.44 -22.22
CA SER A 170 -6.14 -7.50 -21.64
C SER A 170 -7.22 -8.24 -20.85
N LYS A 171 -7.63 -9.43 -21.29
CA LYS A 171 -8.53 -10.32 -20.54
C LYS A 171 -7.90 -10.78 -19.22
N VAL A 172 -6.70 -11.39 -19.27
CA VAL A 172 -5.98 -11.85 -18.07
C VAL A 172 -5.75 -10.70 -17.11
N TRP A 173 -5.39 -9.52 -17.62
CA TRP A 173 -5.22 -8.33 -16.79
C TRP A 173 -6.51 -7.94 -16.09
N ARG A 174 -7.64 -7.86 -16.82
CA ARG A 174 -8.94 -7.52 -16.24
C ARG A 174 -9.37 -8.52 -15.17
N ASP A 175 -9.14 -9.80 -15.41
CA ASP A 175 -9.49 -10.87 -14.48
C ASP A 175 -8.63 -10.84 -13.21
N GLN A 176 -7.35 -10.47 -13.31
CA GLN A 176 -6.41 -10.50 -12.17
C GLN A 176 -6.27 -9.16 -11.43
N PHE A 177 -6.26 -8.05 -12.17
CA PHE A 177 -5.89 -6.72 -11.68
C PHE A 177 -6.98 -5.66 -11.89
N GLY A 178 -8.04 -5.98 -12.64
CA GLY A 178 -9.17 -5.09 -12.87
C GLY A 178 -8.95 -4.09 -14.00
N VAL A 179 -9.34 -2.83 -13.77
CA VAL A 179 -9.32 -1.80 -14.82
C VAL A 179 -7.89 -1.43 -15.23
N ASN A 180 -7.75 -0.89 -16.45
CA ASN A 180 -6.48 -0.37 -16.94
C ASN A 180 -6.00 0.80 -16.05
N PRO A 181 -4.83 0.72 -15.40
CA PRO A 181 -4.34 1.75 -14.49
C PRO A 181 -3.79 2.96 -15.25
N LEU A 182 -4.68 3.79 -15.84
CA LEU A 182 -4.31 4.91 -16.72
C LEU A 182 -3.31 5.90 -16.09
N TYR A 183 -3.27 6.03 -14.76
CA TYR A 183 -2.30 6.86 -14.05
C TYR A 183 -0.83 6.43 -14.24
N LEU A 184 -0.59 5.20 -14.70
CA LEU A 184 0.77 4.72 -15.02
C LEU A 184 1.27 5.17 -16.40
N LYS A 185 0.42 5.81 -17.24
CA LYS A 185 0.87 6.37 -18.53
C LYS A 185 1.87 7.50 -18.33
N GLU A 186 1.69 8.23 -17.23
CA GLU A 186 2.61 9.27 -16.80
C GLU A 186 3.70 8.64 -15.94
N VAL A 187 4.96 8.96 -16.25
CA VAL A 187 6.07 8.61 -15.36
C VAL A 187 5.85 9.38 -14.07
N GLN A 188 5.68 8.66 -12.98
CA GLN A 188 5.59 9.29 -11.67
C GLN A 188 7.00 9.80 -11.33
N PRO A 189 7.20 11.12 -11.20
CA PRO A 189 8.52 11.66 -10.88
C PRO A 189 8.97 11.07 -9.54
N VAL A 190 10.29 10.97 -9.34
CA VAL A 190 10.81 10.63 -8.02
C VAL A 190 10.29 11.70 -7.06
N PHE A 191 9.49 11.28 -6.09
CA PHE A 191 8.90 12.21 -5.16
C PHE A 191 9.93 12.56 -4.09
N ASP A 192 10.32 13.83 -4.09
CA ASP A 192 11.30 14.38 -3.17
C ASP A 192 10.77 15.70 -2.61
N ARG A 193 10.35 15.68 -1.33
CA ARG A 193 9.96 16.87 -0.58
C ARG A 193 10.83 16.98 0.65
N ASN A 194 11.31 18.19 0.92
CA ASN A 194 12.18 18.44 2.06
C ASN A 194 11.59 17.99 3.41
N PHE A 195 10.25 18.08 3.58
CA PHE A 195 9.62 17.64 4.81
C PHE A 195 9.64 16.11 4.97
N LEU A 196 9.55 15.35 3.88
CA LEU A 196 9.52 13.89 3.88
C LEU A 196 10.80 13.33 4.50
N TRP A 197 11.97 13.82 4.05
CA TRP A 197 13.25 13.35 4.56
C TRP A 197 13.50 13.76 6.01
N ASN A 198 13.15 14.99 6.38
CA ASN A 198 13.26 15.45 7.76
C ASN A 198 12.46 14.56 8.71
N GLU A 199 11.27 14.12 8.27
CA GLU A 199 10.40 13.24 9.03
C GLU A 199 10.94 11.81 9.08
N ILE A 200 11.39 11.24 7.96
CA ILE A 200 12.04 9.91 7.94
C ILE A 200 13.23 9.90 8.89
N ILE A 201 14.08 10.93 8.86
CA ILE A 201 15.25 11.04 9.73
C ILE A 201 14.83 11.14 11.20
N SER A 202 13.75 11.88 11.51
CA SER A 202 13.27 11.99 12.90
C SER A 202 12.68 10.68 13.45
N MET A 203 12.28 9.74 12.59
CA MET A 203 11.79 8.42 12.96
C MET A 203 12.91 7.38 13.20
N ILE A 204 14.14 7.65 12.75
CA ILE A 204 15.27 6.72 12.94
C ILE A 204 15.69 6.76 14.42
N PRO A 205 15.72 5.62 15.13
CA PRO A 205 16.24 5.57 16.49
C PRO A 205 17.68 6.07 16.55
N ASN A 206 17.99 6.96 17.51
CA ASN A 206 19.35 7.43 17.78
C ASN A 206 20.23 6.36 18.43
#